data_AF-A0A848X6L3-F1
#
_entry.id   AF-A0A848X6L3-F1
#
_cell.length_a   1.000
_cell.length_b   1.000
_cell.length_c   1.000
_cell.angle_alpha   90.00
_cell.angle_beta   90.00
_cell.angle_gamma   90.00
#
_symmetry.space_group_name_H-M   'P 1'
#
loop_
_entity.id
_entity.type
_entity.pdbx_description
1 polymer ?
#
loop_
_entity_poly.entity_id
_entity_poly.type
_entity_poly.pdbx_seq_one_letter_code
_entity_poly.pdbx_strand_id
1 'polypeptide(L)'
;MGNVFRRLRGAIGMGMTWAVGGILAGGAIELVHNIWPNPLGGAVDIWPAVLAFPGFIGGVAFSVVLGIAARRRRFDQLSMPAIAAMGAVGGLMVSLVPAVMVGLGLATPNEPVLEITLALLGPFTLGGALAAASTLWIARMGDDQALLAEGEEVADVGLSEDQARQLLGGDR
;
A
#
# COMPACT_ATOMS: atom_id res chain seq x y z
N MET A 1 -5.19 -11.10 -26.43
CA MET A 1 -3.90 -11.29 -25.73
C MET A 1 -3.42 -10.08 -24.88
N GLY A 2 -3.81 -8.83 -25.15
CA GLY A 2 -3.26 -7.65 -24.43
C GLY A 2 -3.61 -7.48 -22.93
N ASN A 3 -4.72 -8.06 -22.44
CA ASN A 3 -5.16 -7.86 -21.05
C ASN A 3 -4.36 -8.65 -20.02
N VAL A 4 -3.88 -9.85 -20.38
CA VAL A 4 -3.06 -10.68 -19.49
C VAL A 4 -1.67 -10.07 -19.34
N PHE A 5 -1.09 -9.57 -20.43
CA PHE A 5 0.23 -8.93 -20.40
C PHE A 5 0.24 -7.64 -19.58
N ARG A 6 -0.79 -6.79 -19.70
CA ARG A 6 -0.92 -5.59 -18.84
C ARG A 6 -1.05 -5.95 -17.35
N ARG A 7 -1.79 -7.02 -17.02
CA ARG A 7 -1.95 -7.49 -15.64
C ARG A 7 -0.64 -8.04 -15.07
N LEU A 8 0.07 -8.85 -15.84
CA LEU A 8 1.39 -9.35 -15.46
C LEU A 8 2.40 -8.21 -15.27
N ARG A 9 2.40 -7.23 -16.18
CA ARG A 9 3.29 -6.06 -16.06
C ARG A 9 2.97 -5.22 -14.83
N GLY A 10 1.69 -5.07 -14.48
CA GLY A 10 1.25 -4.42 -13.25
C GLY A 10 1.68 -5.18 -11.99
N ALA A 11 1.52 -6.50 -11.97
CA ALA A 11 1.92 -7.34 -10.84
C ALA A 11 3.45 -7.36 -10.63
N ILE A 12 4.21 -7.48 -11.72
CA ILE A 12 5.67 -7.39 -11.69
C ILE A 12 6.12 -6.01 -11.22
N GLY A 13 5.49 -4.93 -11.72
CA GLY A 13 5.79 -3.56 -11.27
C GLY A 13 5.55 -3.38 -9.77
N MET A 14 4.42 -3.88 -9.26
CA MET A 14 4.10 -3.83 -7.84
C MET A 14 5.10 -4.63 -6.99
N GLY A 15 5.46 -5.84 -7.44
CA GLY A 15 6.51 -6.65 -6.84
C GLY A 15 7.84 -5.90 -6.80
N MET A 16 8.27 -5.30 -7.90
CA MET A 16 9.50 -4.52 -7.95
C MET A 16 9.48 -3.33 -7.00
N THR A 17 8.38 -2.58 -6.92
CA THR A 17 8.24 -1.47 -5.96
C THR A 17 8.41 -1.95 -4.52
N TRP A 18 7.81 -3.08 -4.17
CA TRP A 18 7.97 -3.66 -2.84
C TRP A 18 9.37 -4.22 -2.60
N ALA A 19 10.00 -4.81 -3.62
CA ALA A 19 11.39 -5.27 -3.53
C ALA A 19 12.34 -4.11 -3.23
N VAL A 20 12.18 -2.99 -3.93
CA VAL A 20 12.94 -1.77 -3.67
C VAL A 20 12.70 -1.26 -2.26
N GLY A 21 11.44 -1.24 -1.79
CA GLY A 21 11.12 -0.91 -0.40
C GLY A 21 11.83 -1.84 0.60
N GLY A 22 11.86 -3.14 0.33
CA GLY A 22 12.59 -4.14 1.11
C GLY A 22 14.11 -3.90 1.13
N ILE A 23 14.71 -3.59 -0.02
CA ILE A 23 16.14 -3.24 -0.11
C ILE A 23 16.45 -2.02 0.76
N LEU A 24 15.65 -0.95 0.64
CA LEU A 24 15.87 0.28 1.40
C LEU A 24 15.71 0.07 2.90
N ALA A 25 14.67 -0.67 3.33
CA ALA A 25 14.46 -1.01 4.72
C ALA A 25 15.60 -1.88 5.27
N GLY A 26 16.02 -2.90 4.51
CA GLY A 26 17.11 -3.79 4.92
C GLY A 26 18.45 -3.06 4.99
N GLY A 27 18.71 -2.15 4.05
CA GLY A 27 19.91 -1.32 4.06
C GLY A 27 19.92 -0.34 5.24
N ALA A 28 18.76 0.18 5.64
CA ALA A 28 18.66 1.00 6.85
C ALA A 28 18.97 0.20 8.12
N ILE A 29 18.51 -1.05 8.22
CA ILE A 29 18.81 -1.93 9.36
C ILE A 29 20.31 -2.21 9.45
N GLU A 30 20.96 -2.55 8.33
CA GLU A 30 22.41 -2.75 8.26
C GLU A 30 23.19 -1.47 8.59
N LEU A 31 22.77 -0.32 8.07
CA LEU A 31 23.39 0.97 8.36
C LEU A 31 23.35 1.29 9.86
N VAL A 32 22.19 1.09 10.49
CA VAL A 32 22.03 1.28 11.94
C VAL A 32 22.91 0.31 12.71
N HIS A 33 23.00 -0.96 12.30
CA HIS A 33 23.86 -1.95 12.93
C HIS A 33 25.35 -1.62 12.85
N ASN A 34 25.80 -1.11 11.71
CA ASN A 34 27.19 -0.70 11.51
C ASN A 34 27.59 0.50 12.39
N ILE A 35 26.64 1.35 12.77
CA ILE A 35 26.86 2.49 13.68
C ILE A 35 26.72 2.06 15.15
N TRP A 36 25.68 1.28 15.46
CA TRP A 36 25.36 0.78 16.78
C TRP A 36 25.05 -0.72 16.69
N PRO A 37 26.01 -1.60 17.01
CA PRO A 37 25.81 -3.03 17.00
C PRO A 37 24.61 -3.41 17.87
N ASN A 38 23.64 -4.06 17.26
CA ASN A 38 22.38 -4.42 17.89
C ASN A 38 21.91 -5.82 17.44
N PRO A 39 21.10 -6.51 18.26
CA PRO A 39 20.66 -7.87 17.97
C PRO A 39 19.89 -8.00 16.66
N LEU A 40 19.10 -6.98 16.28
CA LEU A 40 18.32 -6.99 15.04
C LEU A 40 19.25 -7.03 13.81
N GLY A 41 20.24 -6.14 13.75
CA GLY A 41 21.15 -6.09 12.62
C GLY A 41 22.00 -7.34 12.41
N GLY A 42 22.36 -8.04 13.49
CA GLY A 42 23.12 -9.29 13.42
C GLY A 42 22.26 -10.55 13.24
N ALA A 43 20.93 -10.43 13.19
CA ALA A 43 20.03 -11.59 13.13
C ALA A 43 20.10 -12.33 11.78
N VAL A 44 20.43 -11.64 10.70
CA VAL A 44 20.60 -12.21 9.35
C VAL A 44 21.81 -11.61 8.65
N ASP A 45 22.46 -12.40 7.79
CA ASP A 45 23.71 -11.99 7.13
C ASP A 45 23.54 -10.84 6.13
N ILE A 46 22.39 -10.77 5.44
CA ILE A 46 22.12 -9.78 4.39
C ILE A 46 20.66 -9.33 4.44
N TRP A 47 20.38 -8.26 5.19
CA TRP A 47 19.02 -7.73 5.39
C TRP A 47 18.35 -7.24 4.09
N PRO A 48 19.02 -6.50 3.18
CA PRO A 48 18.43 -6.05 1.93
C PRO A 48 17.87 -7.20 1.11
N ALA A 49 18.61 -8.30 0.96
CA ALA A 49 18.15 -9.46 0.21
C ALA A 49 17.00 -10.18 0.92
N VAL A 50 17.13 -10.36 2.24
CA VAL A 50 16.10 -10.98 3.09
C VAL A 50 14.76 -10.24 3.02
N LEU A 51 14.75 -8.93 2.83
CA LEU A 51 13.51 -8.15 2.70
C LEU A 51 13.09 -7.93 1.24
N ALA A 52 14.02 -7.88 0.29
CA ALA A 52 13.73 -7.66 -1.13
C ALA A 52 12.94 -8.82 -1.75
N PHE A 53 13.39 -10.06 -1.53
CA PHE A 53 12.75 -11.24 -2.14
C PHE A 53 11.31 -11.43 -1.64
N PRO A 54 11.04 -11.38 -0.33
CA PRO A 54 9.67 -11.42 0.14
C PRO A 54 8.86 -10.18 -0.18
N GLY A 55 9.48 -9.00 -0.19
CA GLY A 55 8.84 -7.78 -0.69
C GLY A 55 8.33 -7.98 -2.10
N PHE A 56 9.15 -8.54 -3.00
CA PHE A 56 8.76 -8.86 -4.36
C PHE A 56 7.56 -9.82 -4.42
N ILE A 57 7.66 -10.96 -3.75
CA ILE A 57 6.61 -11.98 -3.74
C ILE A 57 5.32 -11.42 -3.14
N GLY A 58 5.42 -10.68 -2.04
CA GLY A 58 4.33 -10.00 -1.37
C GLY A 58 3.65 -8.97 -2.26
N GLY A 59 4.42 -8.15 -2.98
CA GLY A 59 3.88 -7.16 -3.92
C GLY A 59 3.16 -7.80 -5.12
N VAL A 60 3.69 -8.91 -5.64
CA VAL A 60 3.02 -9.70 -6.69
C VAL A 60 1.71 -10.30 -6.17
N ALA A 61 1.75 -10.96 -5.01
CA ALA A 61 0.56 -11.57 -4.40
C ALA A 61 -0.51 -10.51 -4.06
N PHE A 62 -0.09 -9.37 -3.50
CA PHE A 62 -0.96 -8.24 -3.21
C PHE A 62 -1.62 -7.71 -4.49
N SER A 63 -0.89 -7.59 -5.60
CA SER A 63 -1.45 -7.18 -6.88
C SER A 63 -2.51 -8.17 -7.40
N VAL A 64 -2.32 -9.47 -7.19
CA VAL A 64 -3.32 -10.50 -7.54
C VAL A 64 -4.57 -10.33 -6.69
N VAL A 65 -4.43 -10.19 -5.37
CA VAL A 65 -5.56 -9.96 -4.44
C VAL A 65 -6.31 -8.69 -4.80
N LEU A 66 -5.59 -7.58 -5.03
CA LEU A 66 -6.17 -6.30 -5.43
C LEU A 66 -6.91 -6.41 -6.76
N GLY A 67 -6.33 -7.12 -7.73
CA GLY A 67 -6.96 -7.36 -9.03
C GLY A 67 -8.25 -8.21 -8.96
N ILE A 68 -8.39 -9.06 -7.93
CA ILE A 68 -9.60 -9.82 -7.64
C ILE A 68 -10.62 -8.97 -6.88
N ALA A 69 -10.17 -8.25 -5.84
CA ALA A 69 -11.01 -7.41 -4.99
C ALA A 69 -11.58 -6.19 -5.74
N ALA A 70 -10.74 -5.49 -6.50
CA ALA A 70 -11.13 -4.32 -7.29
C ALA A 70 -11.98 -4.68 -8.52
N ARG A 71 -12.07 -5.97 -8.90
CA ARG A 71 -12.92 -6.42 -10.02
C ARG A 71 -14.41 -6.43 -9.65
N ARG A 72 -14.78 -6.42 -8.35
CA ARG A 72 -16.18 -6.62 -7.92
C ARG A 72 -16.80 -5.48 -7.09
N ARG A 73 -16.06 -4.46 -6.63
CA ARG A 73 -16.65 -3.32 -5.90
C ARG A 73 -15.93 -2.00 -6.17
N ARG A 74 -16.72 -0.94 -6.34
CA ARG A 74 -16.29 0.46 -6.37
C ARG A 74 -15.61 0.82 -5.03
N PHE A 75 -14.39 1.37 -5.08
CA PHE A 75 -13.56 1.72 -3.91
C PHE A 75 -14.27 2.69 -2.95
N ASP A 76 -15.16 3.48 -3.53
CA ASP A 76 -16.08 4.47 -2.97
C ASP A 76 -17.15 3.88 -2.01
N GLN A 77 -17.33 2.55 -1.98
CA GLN A 77 -18.26 1.88 -1.03
C GLN A 77 -17.57 1.19 0.16
N LEU A 78 -16.23 1.16 0.20
CA LEU A 78 -15.51 0.49 1.28
C LEU A 78 -15.32 1.44 2.46
N SER A 79 -15.81 1.03 3.63
CA SER A 79 -15.63 1.78 4.87
C SER A 79 -14.16 1.76 5.31
N MET A 80 -13.69 2.84 5.95
CA MET A 80 -12.34 2.94 6.51
C MET A 80 -11.93 1.72 7.36
N PRO A 81 -12.80 1.18 8.24
CA PRO A 81 -12.48 -0.01 9.03
C PRO A 81 -12.24 -1.25 8.17
N ALA A 82 -12.96 -1.41 7.06
CA ALA A 82 -12.80 -2.57 6.18
C ALA A 82 -11.44 -2.53 5.46
N ILE A 83 -11.01 -1.35 4.98
CA ILE A 83 -9.69 -1.19 4.34
C ILE A 83 -8.56 -1.36 5.36
N ALA A 84 -8.71 -0.77 6.56
CA ALA A 84 -7.75 -0.98 7.65
C ALA A 84 -7.64 -2.47 8.03
N ALA A 85 -8.76 -3.20 8.10
CA ALA A 85 -8.76 -4.63 8.37
C ALA A 85 -8.06 -5.43 7.26
N MET A 86 -8.28 -5.10 5.98
CA MET A 86 -7.53 -5.74 4.89
C MET A 86 -6.02 -5.43 4.96
N GLY A 87 -5.67 -4.20 5.34
CA GLY A 87 -4.28 -3.80 5.60
C GLY A 87 -3.66 -4.60 6.75
N ALA A 88 -4.40 -4.79 7.83
CA ALA A 88 -3.98 -5.60 8.98
C ALA A 88 -3.76 -7.07 8.59
N VAL A 89 -4.69 -7.65 7.83
CA VAL A 89 -4.57 -9.02 7.29
C VAL A 89 -3.35 -9.13 6.37
N GLY A 90 -3.12 -8.14 5.50
CA GLY A 90 -1.94 -8.06 4.66
C GLY A 90 -0.65 -8.02 5.47
N GLY A 91 -0.60 -7.19 6.51
CA GLY A 91 0.51 -7.12 7.46
C GLY A 91 0.78 -8.43 8.20
N LEU A 92 -0.28 -9.10 8.66
CA LEU A 92 -0.20 -10.41 9.29
C LEU A 92 0.36 -11.45 8.32
N MET A 93 -0.12 -11.49 7.07
CA MET A 93 0.42 -12.38 6.04
C MET A 93 1.91 -12.12 5.78
N VAL A 94 2.34 -10.86 5.74
CA VAL A 94 3.76 -10.50 5.60
C VAL A 94 4.58 -10.98 6.79
N SER A 95 4.06 -10.94 8.02
CA SER A 95 4.79 -11.47 9.18
C SER A 95 5.09 -12.97 9.12
N LEU A 96 4.33 -13.76 8.33
CA LEU A 96 4.55 -15.20 8.14
C LEU A 96 5.67 -15.52 7.14
N VAL A 97 6.17 -14.53 6.41
CA VAL A 97 7.22 -14.70 5.41
C VAL A 97 8.46 -15.44 5.93
N PRO A 98 9.03 -15.13 7.11
CA PRO A 98 10.21 -15.84 7.61
C PRO A 98 9.94 -17.34 7.75
N ALA A 99 8.78 -17.71 8.26
CA ALA A 99 8.37 -19.11 8.39
C ALA A 99 8.26 -19.82 7.03
N VAL A 100 7.72 -19.14 6.02
CA VAL A 100 7.65 -19.68 4.66
C VAL A 100 9.05 -19.84 4.05
N MET A 101 9.94 -18.86 4.21
CA MET A 101 11.30 -18.91 3.67
C MET A 101 12.12 -20.06 4.27
N VAL A 102 12.04 -20.25 5.58
CA VAL A 102 12.74 -21.37 6.24
C VAL A 102 12.11 -22.71 5.87
N GLY A 103 10.77 -22.81 5.83
CA GLY A 103 10.07 -24.03 5.41
C GLY A 103 10.38 -24.45 3.96
N LEU A 104 10.73 -23.50 3.09
CA LEU A 104 11.15 -23.75 1.71
C LEU A 104 12.67 -23.95 1.56
N GLY A 105 13.45 -23.87 2.64
CA GLY A 105 14.91 -23.99 2.61
C GLY A 105 15.63 -22.80 1.95
N LEU A 106 14.96 -21.64 1.84
CA LEU A 106 15.47 -20.42 1.20
C LEU A 106 16.18 -19.50 2.20
N ALA A 107 16.08 -19.79 3.50
CA ALA A 107 16.76 -19.06 4.56
C ALA A 107 17.20 -20.02 5.67
N THR A 108 18.39 -19.80 6.20
CA THR A 108 18.92 -20.47 7.40
C THR A 108 18.84 -19.49 8.57
N PRO A 109 17.90 -19.68 9.52
CA PRO A 109 17.71 -18.75 10.61
C PRO A 109 18.75 -19.00 11.71
N ASN A 110 19.30 -17.93 12.27
CA ASN A 110 20.19 -18.00 13.43
C ASN A 110 19.42 -18.11 14.76
N GLU A 111 18.15 -17.70 14.77
CA GLU A 111 17.25 -17.71 15.92
C GLU A 111 15.99 -18.53 15.61
N PRO A 112 15.21 -18.95 16.63
CA PRO A 112 13.94 -19.63 16.41
C PRO A 112 12.99 -18.80 15.52
N VAL A 113 12.60 -19.36 14.37
CA VAL A 113 11.71 -18.72 13.38
C VAL A 113 10.41 -18.19 13.98
N LEU A 114 9.89 -18.89 15.00
CA LEU A 114 8.69 -18.48 15.70
C LEU A 114 8.86 -17.13 16.41
N GLU A 115 9.99 -16.90 17.06
CA GLU A 115 10.27 -15.64 17.75
C GLU A 115 10.39 -14.48 16.76
N ILE A 116 11.08 -14.70 15.64
CA ILE A 116 11.15 -13.73 14.53
C ILE A 116 9.75 -13.41 14.02
N THR A 117 8.93 -14.43 13.74
CA THR A 117 7.56 -14.27 13.23
C THR A 117 6.68 -13.49 14.21
N LEU A 118 6.75 -13.80 15.51
CA LEU A 118 5.97 -13.12 16.54
C LEU A 118 6.41 -11.67 16.76
N ALA A 119 7.72 -11.40 16.70
CA ALA A 119 8.26 -10.04 16.81
C ALA A 119 7.78 -9.14 15.65
N LEU A 120 7.60 -9.72 14.46
CA LEU A 120 7.16 -9.02 13.26
C LEU A 120 5.63 -8.87 13.17
N LEU A 121 4.87 -9.76 13.82
CA LEU A 121 3.41 -9.80 13.77
C LEU A 121 2.76 -8.45 14.10
N GLY A 122 3.10 -7.87 15.26
CA GLY A 122 2.52 -6.61 15.74
C GLY A 122 2.81 -5.42 14.82
N PRO A 123 4.10 -5.10 14.55
CA PRO A 123 4.48 -3.98 13.70
C PRO A 123 3.89 -4.05 12.29
N PHE A 124 3.92 -5.22 11.63
CA PHE A 124 3.37 -5.34 10.28
C PHE A 124 1.85 -5.29 10.25
N THR A 125 1.16 -5.90 11.22
CA THR A 125 -0.31 -5.83 11.30
C THR A 125 -0.77 -4.38 11.47
N LEU A 126 -0.17 -3.65 12.42
CA LEU A 126 -0.51 -2.25 12.68
C LEU A 126 -0.09 -1.35 11.50
N GLY A 127 1.14 -1.52 11.01
CA GLY A 127 1.67 -0.76 9.88
C GLY A 127 0.87 -0.96 8.60
N GLY A 128 0.46 -2.21 8.32
CA GLY A 128 -0.40 -2.54 7.18
C GLY A 128 -1.78 -1.90 7.29
N ALA A 129 -2.38 -1.91 8.49
CA ALA A 129 -3.65 -1.23 8.74
C ALA A 129 -3.55 0.29 8.52
N LEU A 130 -2.51 0.92 9.08
CA LEU A 130 -2.25 2.35 8.97
C LEU A 130 -1.95 2.78 7.52
N ALA A 131 -1.12 2.01 6.80
CA ALA A 131 -0.80 2.28 5.41
C ALA A 131 -2.05 2.19 4.52
N ALA A 132 -2.90 1.18 4.74
CA ALA A 132 -4.14 1.03 4.00
C ALA A 132 -5.13 2.17 4.31
N ALA A 133 -5.28 2.54 5.58
CA ALA A 133 -6.16 3.62 6.01
C ALA A 133 -5.71 4.99 5.47
N SER A 134 -4.41 5.30 5.53
CA SER A 134 -3.84 6.55 5.02
C SER A 134 -3.96 6.66 3.50
N THR A 135 -3.75 5.56 2.77
CA THR A 135 -3.94 5.53 1.31
C THR A 135 -5.39 5.86 0.93
N LEU A 136 -6.37 5.27 1.62
CA LEU A 136 -7.78 5.56 1.39
C LEU A 136 -8.13 7.02 1.73
N TRP A 137 -7.57 7.55 2.81
CA TRP A 137 -7.80 8.93 3.22
C TRP A 137 -7.27 9.93 2.18
N ILE A 138 -6.05 9.71 1.67
CA ILE A 138 -5.45 10.53 0.60
C ILE A 138 -6.27 10.43 -0.68
N ALA A 139 -6.73 9.23 -1.05
CA ALA A 139 -7.55 9.03 -2.24
C ALA A 139 -8.86 9.84 -2.18
N ARG A 140 -9.54 9.84 -1.02
CA ARG A 140 -10.78 10.60 -0.83
C ARG A 140 -10.57 12.11 -0.89
N MET A 141 -9.47 12.62 -0.33
CA MET A 141 -9.13 14.04 -0.46
C MET A 141 -8.93 14.46 -1.91
N GLY A 142 -8.33 13.60 -2.75
CA GLY A 142 -8.17 13.86 -4.17
C GLY A 142 -9.50 13.91 -4.93
N ASP A 143 -10.40 12.97 -4.65
CA ASP A 143 -11.74 12.94 -5.26
C ASP A 143 -12.59 14.15 -4.83
N ASP A 144 -12.56 14.51 -3.54
CA ASP A 144 -13.29 15.68 -3.02
C ASP A 144 -12.79 16.97 -3.67
N GLN A 145 -11.48 17.14 -3.86
CA GLN A 145 -10.92 18.32 -4.54
C GLN A 145 -11.28 18.37 -6.03
N ALA A 146 -11.30 17.24 -6.73
CA ALA A 146 -11.69 17.18 -8.13
C ALA A 146 -13.17 17.56 -8.32
N LEU A 147 -14.05 17.07 -7.44
CA LEU A 147 -15.48 17.42 -7.45
C LEU A 147 -15.72 18.90 -7.15
N LEU A 148 -14.93 19.50 -6.24
CA LEU A 148 -15.01 20.93 -5.94
C LEU A 148 -14.56 21.78 -7.14
N ALA A 149 -13.49 21.39 -7.83
CA ALA A 149 -13.01 22.10 -9.02
C ALA A 149 -14.01 22.04 -10.20
N GLU A 150 -14.63 20.88 -10.43
CA GLU A 150 -15.67 20.71 -11.46
C GLU A 150 -16.95 21.51 -11.11
N GLY A 151 -17.30 21.60 -9.82
CA GLY A 151 -18.41 22.43 -9.34
C GLY A 151 -18.13 23.94 -9.47
N GLU A 152 -16.89 24.38 -9.26
CA GLU A 152 -16.46 25.76 -9.45
C GLU A 152 -16.49 26.16 -10.94
N GLU A 153 -16.07 25.27 -11.84
CA GLU A 153 -16.19 25.46 -13.30
C GLU A 153 -17.66 25.55 -13.76
N VAL A 154 -18.55 24.70 -13.23
CA VAL A 154 -19.99 24.76 -13.54
C VAL A 154 -20.65 26.01 -12.95
N ALA A 155 -20.21 26.48 -11.78
CA ALA A 155 -20.69 27.72 -11.18
C ALA A 155 -20.24 28.96 -11.98
N ASP A 156 -19.03 28.95 -12.53
CA ASP A 156 -18.50 30.01 -13.40
C ASP A 156 -19.21 30.02 -14.78
N VAL A 157 -19.62 28.86 -15.29
CA VAL A 157 -20.43 28.73 -16.52
C VAL A 157 -21.92 29.04 -16.28
N GLY A 158 -22.41 28.89 -15.05
CA GLY A 158 -23.83 28.98 -14.69
C GLY A 158 -24.38 30.39 -14.42
N LEU A 159 -23.53 31.41 -14.34
CA LEU A 159 -23.98 32.80 -14.14
C LEU A 159 -23.12 33.76 -14.98
N SER A 160 -23.42 33.91 -16.27
CA SER A 160 -23.07 35.18 -16.91
C SER A 160 -23.81 36.29 -16.15
N GLU A 161 -23.12 37.29 -15.60
CA GLU A 161 -23.71 38.40 -14.84
C GLU A 161 -24.90 39.06 -15.56
N ASP A 162 -24.93 38.96 -16.89
CA ASP A 162 -25.99 39.44 -17.76
C ASP A 162 -27.35 38.71 -17.57
N GLN A 163 -27.35 37.41 -17.27
CA GLN A 163 -28.57 36.63 -17.03
C GLN A 163 -29.14 36.82 -15.62
N ALA A 164 -28.28 36.98 -14.60
CA ALA A 164 -28.71 37.29 -13.24
C ALA A 164 -29.36 38.68 -13.16
N ARG A 165 -28.89 39.65 -13.96
CA ARG A 165 -29.49 40.99 -14.05
C ARG A 165 -30.82 41.02 -14.81
N GLN A 166 -31.02 40.17 -15.82
CA GLN A 166 -32.32 40.05 -16.51
C GLN A 166 -33.42 39.46 -15.62
N LEU A 167 -33.08 38.55 -14.70
CA LEU A 167 -34.06 37.95 -13.78
C LEU A 167 -34.45 38.86 -12.61
N LEU A 168 -33.59 39.81 -12.23
CA LEU A 168 -33.83 40.78 -11.14
C LEU A 168 -34.36 42.14 -11.63
N GLY A 169 -34.44 42.36 -12.95
CA GLY A 169 -34.77 43.65 -13.56
C GLY A 169 -35.77 43.52 -14.70
N GLY A 170 -36.98 43.03 -14.39
CA GLY A 170 -38.04 42.86 -15.38
C GLY A 170 -39.42 43.14 -14.80
N ASP A 171 -39.59 44.29 -14.13
CA ASP A 171 -40.91 44.85 -13.84
C ASP A 171 -40.89 46.36 -14.13
N ARG A 172 -41.49 46.70 -15.28
CA ARG A 172 -42.09 47.96 -15.76
C ARG A 172 -41.67 48.34 -17.17
#